data_AF-A0A2K9LTY1-F1
#
_entry.id   AF-A0A2K9LTY1-F1
#
_cell.length_a   1.000
_cell.length_b   1.000
_cell.length_c   1.000
_cell.angle_alpha   90.00
_cell.angle_beta   90.00
_cell.angle_gamma   90.00
#
_symmetry.space_group_name_H-M   'P 1'
#
loop_
_entity.id
_entity.type
_entity.pdbx_description
1 polymer ?
#
loop_
_entity_poly.entity_id
_entity_poly.type
_entity_poly.pdbx_seq_one_letter_code
_entity_poly.pdbx_strand_id
1 'polypeptide(L)'
;MTEVQANTISEFIDNLPDETADKMFEELIAGMSLYFAVVLFGEEIEKNYEPLKLDGKSLEEISRVVKENEIGEEEVYAALMGSLQEESDAELFAEDCVQSIAFSPEFPEEVLTKLNELEIDVNDFSMNLIVTLKDEFIDFFVNDLDIEEWKNDIIDALVASWD
;
A
#
# COMPACT_ATOMS: atom_id res chain seq x y z
N MET A 1 8.50 9.31 16.69
CA MET A 1 8.45 8.33 17.80
C MET A 1 9.72 8.33 18.67
N THR A 2 9.62 8.12 19.99
CA THR A 2 10.77 7.94 20.91
C THR A 2 11.15 6.45 21.10
N GLU A 3 12.36 6.17 21.56
CA GLU A 3 12.81 4.78 21.85
C GLU A 3 11.91 4.06 22.86
N VAL A 4 11.42 4.76 23.88
CA VAL A 4 10.50 4.17 24.88
C VAL A 4 9.15 3.83 24.25
N GLN A 5 8.62 4.70 23.40
CA GLN A 5 7.39 4.44 22.65
C GLN A 5 7.55 3.24 21.72
N ALA A 6 8.65 3.19 20.97
CA ALA A 6 8.96 2.09 20.05
C ALA A 6 9.03 0.74 20.78
N ASN A 7 9.80 0.65 21.86
CA ASN A 7 9.90 -0.59 22.63
C ASN A 7 8.54 -1.01 23.22
N THR A 8 7.74 -0.06 23.71
CA THR A 8 6.44 -0.39 24.34
C THR A 8 5.40 -0.83 23.31
N ILE A 9 5.35 -0.22 22.12
CA ILE A 9 4.41 -0.64 21.07
C ILE A 9 4.83 -1.97 20.45
N SER A 10 6.14 -2.21 20.27
CA SER A 10 6.65 -3.51 19.81
C SER A 10 6.29 -4.63 20.78
N GLU A 11 6.55 -4.46 22.08
CA GLU A 11 6.13 -5.44 23.10
C GLU A 11 4.63 -5.68 23.11
N PHE A 12 3.81 -4.65 22.86
CA PHE A 12 2.37 -4.81 22.75
C PHE A 12 1.98 -5.65 21.53
N ILE A 13 2.56 -5.36 20.36
CA ILE A 13 2.31 -6.08 19.11
C ILE A 13 2.69 -7.56 19.23
N ASP A 14 3.85 -7.85 19.85
CA ASP A 14 4.32 -9.22 20.09
C ASP A 14 3.37 -10.05 20.98
N ASN A 15 2.49 -9.39 21.74
CA ASN A 15 1.51 -10.01 22.63
C ASN A 15 0.06 -9.87 22.13
N LEU A 16 -0.16 -9.34 20.92
CA LEU A 16 -1.48 -9.33 20.31
C LEU A 16 -1.96 -10.76 20.05
N PRO A 17 -3.28 -11.01 20.11
CA PRO A 17 -3.84 -12.23 19.55
C PRO A 17 -3.47 -12.35 18.06
N ASP A 18 -3.13 -13.56 17.60
CA ASP A 18 -2.73 -13.83 16.21
C ASP A 18 -3.71 -13.19 15.21
N GLU A 19 -5.03 -13.35 15.41
CA GLU A 19 -6.07 -12.76 14.54
C GLU A 19 -5.99 -11.23 14.45
N THR A 20 -5.63 -10.55 15.55
CA THR A 20 -5.49 -9.09 15.57
C THR A 20 -4.19 -8.65 14.90
N ALA A 21 -3.10 -9.38 15.12
CA ALA A 21 -1.82 -9.11 14.48
C ALA A 21 -1.91 -9.33 12.97
N ASP A 22 -2.49 -10.45 12.54
CA ASP A 22 -2.72 -10.80 11.14
C ASP A 22 -3.53 -9.70 10.45
N LYS A 23 -4.66 -9.29 11.03
CA LYS A 23 -5.47 -8.20 10.48
C LYS A 23 -4.67 -6.90 10.37
N MET A 24 -3.87 -6.55 11.38
CA MET A 24 -3.04 -5.34 11.33
C MET A 24 -2.06 -5.38 10.15
N PHE A 25 -1.42 -6.53 9.91
CA PHE A 25 -0.52 -6.70 8.77
C PHE A 25 -1.27 -6.70 7.44
N GLU A 26 -2.39 -7.40 7.32
CA GLU A 26 -3.23 -7.41 6.11
C GLU A 26 -3.63 -5.99 5.68
N GLU A 27 -4.09 -5.16 6.63
CA GLU A 27 -4.46 -3.76 6.37
C GLU A 27 -3.26 -2.92 5.90
N LEU A 28 -2.08 -3.15 6.48
CA LEU A 28 -0.86 -2.45 6.07
C LEU A 28 -0.44 -2.86 4.65
N ILE A 29 -0.38 -4.16 4.37
CA ILE A 29 0.01 -4.70 3.07
C ILE A 29 -1.00 -4.25 2.00
N ALA A 30 -2.30 -4.26 2.30
CA ALA A 30 -3.33 -3.76 1.40
C ALA A 30 -3.14 -2.26 1.09
N GLY A 31 -2.90 -1.44 2.12
CA GLY A 31 -2.61 -0.01 1.94
C GLY A 31 -1.35 0.25 1.10
N MET A 32 -0.25 -0.46 1.39
CA MET A 32 0.99 -0.37 0.61
C MET A 32 0.79 -0.81 -0.83
N SER A 33 0.04 -1.89 -1.06
CA SER A 33 -0.27 -2.42 -2.39
C SER A 33 -1.08 -1.42 -3.21
N LEU A 34 -2.08 -0.78 -2.60
CA LEU A 34 -2.90 0.24 -3.27
C LEU A 34 -2.09 1.50 -3.60
N TYR A 35 -1.29 1.99 -2.67
CA TYR A 35 -0.38 3.11 -2.93
C TYR A 35 0.61 2.77 -4.06
N PHE A 36 1.23 1.59 -4.02
CA PHE A 36 2.18 1.17 -5.05
C PHE A 36 1.53 1.05 -6.43
N ALA A 37 0.28 0.58 -6.49
CA ALA A 37 -0.48 0.57 -7.73
C ALA A 37 -0.79 1.99 -8.26
N VAL A 38 -1.04 2.96 -7.38
CA VAL A 38 -1.16 4.38 -7.79
C VAL A 38 0.15 4.88 -8.40
N VAL A 39 1.30 4.52 -7.82
CA VAL A 39 2.62 4.89 -8.39
C VAL A 39 2.80 4.31 -9.79
N LEU A 40 2.40 3.05 -10.00
CA LEU A 40 2.59 2.36 -11.29
C LEU A 40 1.59 2.79 -12.36
N PHE A 41 0.32 2.91 -12.00
CA PHE A 41 -0.78 3.05 -12.96
C PHE A 41 -1.45 4.42 -12.93
N GLY A 42 -1.20 5.23 -11.91
CA GLY A 42 -1.89 6.50 -11.71
C GLY A 42 -1.74 7.48 -12.87
N GLU A 43 -0.55 7.57 -13.48
CA GLU A 43 -0.34 8.43 -14.65
C GLU A 43 -1.18 7.97 -15.85
N GLU A 44 -1.26 6.66 -16.11
CA GLU A 44 -2.04 6.14 -17.22
C GLU A 44 -3.55 6.24 -16.93
N ILE A 45 -3.97 6.09 -15.67
CA ILE A 45 -5.36 6.34 -15.28
C ILE A 45 -5.70 7.82 -15.49
N GLU A 46 -4.89 8.75 -14.96
CA GLU A 46 -5.13 10.20 -15.09
C GLU A 46 -5.24 10.65 -16.55
N LYS A 47 -4.38 10.12 -17.40
CA LYS A 47 -4.35 10.40 -18.85
C LYS A 47 -5.63 9.94 -19.58
N ASN A 48 -6.24 8.83 -19.16
CA ASN A 48 -7.35 8.22 -19.88
C ASN A 48 -8.71 8.44 -19.23
N TYR A 49 -8.78 8.59 -17.91
CA TYR A 49 -10.01 8.56 -17.13
C TYR A 49 -10.98 9.69 -17.53
N GLU A 50 -10.58 10.95 -17.38
CA GLU A 50 -11.44 12.10 -17.70
C GLU A 50 -11.85 12.16 -19.18
N PRO A 51 -10.92 12.02 -20.16
CA PRO A 51 -11.30 12.02 -21.58
C PRO A 51 -12.31 10.93 -21.95
N LEU A 52 -12.09 9.69 -21.51
CA LEU A 52 -12.96 8.57 -21.85
C LEU A 52 -14.31 8.66 -21.13
N LYS A 53 -14.32 9.13 -19.88
CA LYS A 53 -15.55 9.39 -19.14
C LYS A 53 -16.41 10.45 -19.82
N LEU A 54 -15.80 11.53 -20.34
CA LEU A 54 -16.49 12.55 -21.13
C LEU A 54 -17.04 12.02 -22.47
N ASP A 55 -16.33 11.06 -23.08
CA ASP A 55 -16.79 10.34 -24.27
C ASP A 55 -17.90 9.32 -23.98
N GLY A 56 -18.33 9.20 -22.72
CA GLY A 56 -19.41 8.31 -22.29
C GLY A 56 -19.00 6.84 -22.16
N LYS A 57 -17.70 6.57 -21.99
CA LYS A 57 -17.19 5.23 -21.72
C LYS A 57 -17.57 4.77 -20.32
N SER A 58 -17.81 3.47 -20.18
CA SER A 58 -17.97 2.81 -18.88
C SER A 58 -16.62 2.67 -18.16
N LEU A 59 -16.64 2.53 -16.83
CA LEU A 59 -15.44 2.27 -16.04
C LEU A 59 -14.70 1.01 -16.49
N GLU A 60 -15.43 -0.03 -16.90
CA GLU A 60 -14.89 -1.27 -17.48
C GLU A 60 -14.13 -1.03 -18.80
N GLU A 61 -14.62 -0.11 -19.63
CA GLU A 61 -13.92 0.27 -20.86
C GLU A 61 -12.66 1.10 -20.57
N ILE A 62 -12.71 1.97 -19.57
CA ILE A 62 -11.57 2.78 -19.14
C ILE A 62 -10.49 1.88 -18.55
N SER A 63 -10.85 0.97 -17.64
CA SER A 63 -9.91 0.06 -17.00
C SER A 63 -9.25 -0.86 -18.03
N ARG A 64 -9.99 -1.35 -19.04
CA ARG A 64 -9.40 -2.11 -20.14
C ARG A 64 -8.32 -1.31 -20.88
N VAL A 65 -8.54 -0.03 -21.16
CA VAL A 65 -7.54 0.82 -21.83
C VAL A 65 -6.30 0.99 -20.95
N VAL A 66 -6.47 1.19 -19.64
CA VAL A 66 -5.33 1.29 -18.70
C VAL A 66 -4.56 -0.04 -18.62
N LYS A 67 -5.25 -1.18 -18.62
CA LYS A 67 -4.66 -2.52 -18.58
C LYS A 67 -3.84 -2.86 -19.83
N GLU A 68 -4.14 -2.24 -20.96
CA GLU A 68 -3.36 -2.38 -22.21
C GLU A 68 -1.96 -1.73 -22.11
N ASN A 69 -1.64 -1.01 -21.02
CA ASN A 69 -0.30 -0.50 -20.75
C ASN A 69 0.74 -1.64 -20.62
N GLU A 70 1.94 -1.38 -21.13
CA GLU A 70 3.07 -2.33 -21.28
C GLU A 70 3.76 -2.70 -19.96
N ILE A 71 3.31 -2.18 -18.80
CA ILE A 71 3.85 -2.57 -17.49
C ILE A 71 3.57 -4.07 -17.27
N GLY A 72 4.61 -4.88 -17.42
CA GLY A 72 4.61 -6.31 -17.16
C GLY A 72 5.15 -6.63 -15.77
N GLU A 73 5.26 -7.92 -15.49
CA GLU A 73 5.73 -8.45 -14.21
C GLU A 73 7.15 -7.98 -13.87
N GLU A 74 8.06 -7.97 -14.85
CA GLU A 74 9.44 -7.51 -14.66
C GLU A 74 9.50 -6.02 -14.28
N GLU A 75 8.68 -5.17 -14.91
CA GLU A 75 8.60 -3.75 -14.59
C GLU A 75 8.03 -3.50 -13.19
N VAL A 76 7.01 -4.27 -12.79
CA VAL A 76 6.45 -4.20 -11.43
C VAL A 76 7.52 -4.54 -10.40
N TYR A 77 8.27 -5.63 -10.58
CA TYR A 77 9.35 -6.00 -9.66
C TYR A 77 10.49 -4.99 -9.66
N ALA A 78 10.88 -4.46 -10.82
CA ALA A 78 11.92 -3.45 -10.90
C ALA A 78 11.53 -2.17 -10.11
N ALA A 79 10.27 -1.74 -10.24
CA ALA A 79 9.74 -0.62 -9.46
C ALA A 79 9.70 -0.95 -7.96
N LEU A 80 9.22 -2.13 -7.58
CA LEU A 80 9.14 -2.56 -6.18
C LEU A 80 10.51 -2.57 -5.51
N MET A 81 11.50 -3.19 -6.15
CA MET A 81 12.87 -3.21 -5.66
C MET A 81 13.45 -1.80 -5.59
N GLY A 82 13.20 -0.96 -6.59
CA GLY A 82 13.62 0.45 -6.57
C GLY A 82 12.98 1.28 -5.45
N SER A 83 11.81 0.89 -4.95
CA SER A 83 11.09 1.58 -3.88
C SER A 83 11.44 1.09 -2.47
N LEU A 84 11.88 -0.16 -2.31
CA LEU A 84 11.96 -0.79 -0.97
C LEU A 84 13.29 -1.49 -0.65
N GLN A 85 14.16 -1.72 -1.64
CA GLN A 85 15.37 -2.52 -1.44
C GLN A 85 16.34 -1.88 -0.43
N GLU A 86 16.65 -0.60 -0.59
CA GLU A 86 17.50 0.12 0.35
C GLU A 86 16.65 0.72 1.49
N GLU A 87 17.23 0.84 2.68
CA GLU A 87 16.52 1.40 3.85
C GLU A 87 16.05 2.84 3.59
N SER A 88 16.88 3.67 2.95
CA SER A 88 16.53 5.05 2.60
C SER A 88 15.38 5.15 1.60
N ASP A 89 15.29 4.20 0.66
CA ASP A 89 14.21 4.19 -0.32
C ASP A 89 12.90 3.76 0.35
N ALA A 90 12.97 2.78 1.25
CA ALA A 90 11.83 2.36 2.05
C ALA A 90 11.31 3.45 2.99
N GLU A 91 12.19 4.27 3.57
CA GLU A 91 11.80 5.45 4.36
C GLU A 91 11.02 6.46 3.51
N LEU A 92 11.47 6.72 2.27
CA LEU A 92 10.78 7.62 1.35
C LEU A 92 9.43 7.05 0.91
N PHE A 93 9.39 5.76 0.54
CA PHE A 93 8.15 5.07 0.20
C PHE A 93 7.14 5.11 1.35
N ALA A 94 7.61 4.90 2.59
CA ALA A 94 6.79 4.98 3.79
C ALA A 94 6.23 6.38 4.03
N GLU A 95 7.06 7.42 3.84
CA GLU A 95 6.64 8.82 3.91
C GLU A 95 5.57 9.13 2.85
N ASP A 96 5.78 8.72 1.61
CA ASP A 96 4.83 8.96 0.53
C ASP A 96 3.52 8.17 0.72
N CYS A 97 3.58 6.95 1.29
CA CYS A 97 2.41 6.19 1.68
C CYS A 97 1.53 7.02 2.62
N VAL A 98 2.04 7.44 3.78
CA VAL A 98 1.22 8.14 4.78
C VAL A 98 0.75 9.53 4.35
N GLN A 99 1.33 10.09 3.29
CA GLN A 99 0.85 11.33 2.64
C GLN A 99 -0.20 11.08 1.57
N SER A 100 -0.32 9.85 1.06
CA SER A 100 -1.25 9.49 0.00
C SER A 100 -2.64 9.18 0.55
N ILE A 101 -3.67 9.69 -0.14
CA ILE A 101 -5.06 9.35 0.14
C ILE A 101 -5.38 7.87 -0.13
N ALA A 102 -4.55 7.20 -0.94
CA ALA A 102 -4.70 5.78 -1.24
C ALA A 102 -4.25 4.88 -0.08
N PHE A 103 -3.44 5.39 0.83
CA PHE A 103 -2.99 4.64 2.00
C PHE A 103 -3.89 4.96 3.18
N SER A 104 -4.85 4.08 3.45
CA SER A 104 -5.80 4.23 4.55
C SER A 104 -6.04 2.91 5.27
N PRO A 105 -5.01 2.36 5.95
CA PRO A 105 -5.15 1.07 6.66
C PRO A 105 -6.18 1.17 7.80
N GLU A 106 -7.10 0.21 7.88
CA GLU A 106 -8.10 0.14 8.95
C GLU A 106 -7.59 -0.68 10.15
N PHE A 107 -6.57 -0.17 10.83
CA PHE A 107 -5.94 -0.89 11.94
C PHE A 107 -6.94 -1.28 13.05
N PRO A 108 -6.73 -2.44 13.71
CA PRO A 108 -7.58 -2.88 14.81
C PRO A 108 -7.72 -1.84 15.94
N GLU A 109 -8.91 -1.78 16.56
CA GLU A 109 -9.22 -0.81 17.60
C GLU A 109 -8.28 -0.91 18.81
N GLU A 110 -7.82 -2.12 19.16
CA GLU A 110 -6.85 -2.30 20.24
C GLU A 110 -5.51 -1.62 19.95
N VAL A 111 -5.04 -1.69 18.68
CA VAL A 111 -3.82 -1.03 18.23
C VAL A 111 -4.00 0.47 18.28
N LEU A 112 -5.08 1.00 17.69
CA LEU A 112 -5.38 2.44 17.70
C LEU A 112 -5.49 3.01 19.13
N THR A 113 -6.13 2.25 20.03
CA THR A 113 -6.22 2.61 21.45
C THR A 113 -4.83 2.68 22.07
N LYS A 114 -3.97 1.69 21.79
CA LYS A 114 -2.62 1.66 22.35
C LYS A 114 -1.75 2.81 21.84
N LEU A 115 -1.83 3.12 20.55
CA LEU A 115 -1.13 4.26 19.96
C LEU A 115 -1.54 5.57 20.64
N ASN A 116 -2.84 5.77 20.86
CA ASN A 116 -3.36 6.94 21.55
C ASN A 116 -2.87 7.02 23.02
N GLU A 117 -2.86 5.90 23.76
CA GLU A 117 -2.30 5.86 25.12
C GLU A 117 -0.82 6.25 25.18
N LEU A 118 -0.05 5.88 24.15
CA LEU A 118 1.37 6.15 24.06
C LEU A 118 1.67 7.51 23.40
N GLU A 119 0.66 8.27 22.99
CA GLU A 119 0.78 9.51 22.22
C GLU A 119 1.63 9.31 20.94
N ILE A 120 1.42 8.19 20.25
CA ILE A 120 2.05 7.86 18.98
C ILE A 120 1.09 8.26 17.85
N ASP A 121 1.59 9.05 16.90
CA ASP A 121 0.86 9.37 15.68
C ASP A 121 0.74 8.13 14.78
N VAL A 122 -0.44 7.90 14.20
CA VAL A 122 -0.69 6.69 13.38
C VAL A 122 0.18 6.67 12.13
N ASN A 123 0.55 7.83 11.58
CA ASN A 123 1.45 7.91 10.43
C ASN A 123 2.88 7.57 10.86
N ASP A 124 3.35 8.09 11.99
CA ASP A 124 4.65 7.70 12.58
C ASP A 124 4.70 6.18 12.77
N PHE A 125 3.63 5.59 13.33
CA PHE A 125 3.53 4.15 13.51
C PHE A 125 3.59 3.39 12.18
N SER A 126 2.77 3.81 11.20
CA SER A 126 2.70 3.18 9.89
C SER A 126 4.04 3.23 9.16
N MET A 127 4.71 4.38 9.19
CA MET A 127 6.02 4.54 8.57
C MET A 127 7.05 3.56 9.14
N ASN A 128 7.14 3.47 10.47
CA ASN A 128 8.05 2.53 11.13
C ASN A 128 7.71 1.08 10.78
N LEU A 129 6.42 0.75 10.71
CA LEU A 129 5.98 -0.60 10.39
C LEU A 129 6.30 -0.97 8.93
N ILE A 130 6.09 -0.05 7.98
CA ILE A 130 6.45 -0.23 6.56
C ILE A 130 7.94 -0.51 6.41
N VAL A 131 8.80 0.30 7.03
CA VAL A 131 10.26 0.12 6.94
C VAL A 131 10.68 -1.21 7.58
N THR A 132 10.04 -1.58 8.68
CA THR A 132 10.32 -2.84 9.38
C THR A 132 9.93 -4.07 8.55
N LEU A 133 8.81 -3.98 7.82
CA LEU A 133 8.21 -5.11 7.08
C LEU A 133 8.48 -5.08 5.57
N LYS A 134 9.42 -4.24 5.13
CA LYS A 134 9.69 -4.04 3.71
C LYS A 134 10.09 -5.34 3.00
N ASP A 135 10.84 -6.20 3.68
CA ASP A 135 11.33 -7.45 3.13
C ASP A 135 10.19 -8.46 2.99
N GLU A 136 9.27 -8.52 3.95
CA GLU A 136 8.04 -9.32 3.89
C GLU A 136 7.11 -8.86 2.77
N PHE A 137 6.98 -7.55 2.55
CA PHE A 137 6.18 -7.03 1.44
C PHE A 137 6.81 -7.37 0.08
N ILE A 138 8.14 -7.29 -0.03
CA ILE A 138 8.85 -7.74 -1.23
C ILE A 138 8.63 -9.24 -1.46
N ASP A 139 8.79 -10.05 -0.42
CA ASP A 139 8.62 -11.50 -0.48
C ASP A 139 7.20 -11.88 -0.94
N PHE A 140 6.18 -11.22 -0.37
CA PHE A 140 4.79 -11.38 -0.78
C PHE A 140 4.58 -11.12 -2.28
N PHE A 141 5.09 -10.00 -2.79
CA PHE A 141 4.95 -9.65 -4.21
C PHE A 141 5.68 -10.63 -5.14
N VAL A 142 6.85 -11.13 -4.73
CA VAL A 142 7.70 -11.97 -5.59
C VAL A 142 7.28 -13.44 -5.56
N ASN A 143 6.84 -13.95 -4.41
CA ASN A 143 6.65 -15.38 -4.21
C ASN A 143 5.18 -15.79 -4.05
N ASP A 144 4.32 -14.92 -3.53
CA ASP A 144 2.94 -15.27 -3.15
C ASP A 144 1.87 -14.63 -4.04
N LEU A 145 2.15 -13.47 -4.63
CA LEU A 145 1.20 -12.69 -5.41
C LEU A 145 1.19 -13.11 -6.89
N ASP A 146 0.00 -13.41 -7.43
CA ASP A 146 -0.18 -13.47 -8.88
C ASP A 146 -0.26 -12.04 -9.43
N ILE A 147 0.84 -11.58 -10.04
CA ILE A 147 0.96 -10.20 -10.55
C ILE A 147 -0.05 -9.90 -11.66
N GLU A 148 -0.42 -10.88 -12.48
CA GLU A 148 -1.38 -10.65 -13.57
C GLU A 148 -2.79 -10.49 -13.02
N GLU A 149 -3.19 -11.33 -12.05
CA GLU A 149 -4.46 -11.19 -11.34
C GLU A 149 -4.50 -9.89 -10.55
N TRP A 150 -3.47 -9.60 -9.75
CA TRP A 150 -3.35 -8.37 -8.96
C TRP A 150 -3.44 -7.12 -9.83
N LYS A 151 -2.68 -7.05 -10.94
CA LYS A 151 -2.71 -5.90 -11.86
C LYS A 151 -4.13 -5.68 -12.39
N ASN A 152 -4.83 -6.76 -12.77
CA ASN A 152 -6.17 -6.66 -13.30
C ASN A 152 -7.15 -6.13 -12.26
N ASP A 153 -7.12 -6.69 -11.05
CA ASP A 153 -8.06 -6.35 -10.00
C ASP A 153 -7.81 -4.94 -9.44
N ILE A 154 -6.54 -4.58 -9.22
CA ILE A 154 -6.20 -3.30 -8.61
C ILE A 154 -6.44 -2.13 -9.57
N ILE A 155 -6.25 -2.32 -10.88
CA ILE A 155 -6.59 -1.28 -11.87
C ILE A 155 -8.11 -1.09 -11.93
N ASP A 156 -8.91 -2.15 -11.87
CA ASP A 156 -10.37 -2.01 -11.83
C ASP A 156 -10.82 -1.26 -10.57
N ALA A 157 -10.23 -1.58 -9.41
CA ALA A 157 -10.51 -0.89 -8.16
C ALA A 157 -10.12 0.60 -8.24
N LEU A 158 -8.91 0.92 -8.70
CA LEU A 158 -8.41 2.28 -8.82
C LEU A 158 -9.25 3.13 -9.78
N VAL A 159 -9.60 2.59 -10.95
CA VAL A 159 -10.46 3.29 -11.92
C VAL A 159 -11.84 3.53 -11.34
N ALA A 160 -12.40 2.58 -10.58
CA ALA A 160 -13.70 2.76 -9.95
C ALA A 160 -13.71 3.82 -8.85
N SER A 161 -12.58 4.06 -8.20
CA SER A 161 -12.42 5.03 -7.10
C SER A 161 -11.68 6.31 -7.50
N TRP A 162 -11.47 6.56 -8.80
CA TRP A 162 -10.63 7.68 -9.27
C TRP A 162 -11.32 9.06 -9.17
N ASP A 163 -12.63 9.08 -8.89
CA ASP A 163 -13.48 10.30 -8.84
C ASP A 163 -13.37 11.13 -7.56
#